data_AF-A0A1F8UMK9-F1
#
_entry.id   AF-A0A1F8UMK9-F1
#
_cell.length_a   1.000
_cell.length_b   1.000
_cell.length_c   1.000
_cell.angle_alpha   90.00
_cell.angle_beta   90.00
_cell.angle_gamma   90.00
#
_symmetry.space_group_name_H-M   'P 1'
#
loop_
_entity.id
_entity.type
_entity.pdbx_description
1 polymer ?
#
loop_
_entity_poly.entity_id
_entity_poly.type
_entity_poly.pdbx_seq_one_letter_code
_entity_poly.pdbx_strand_id
1 'polypeptide(L)'
;MKYKRVIYAFIIITLTGVWGLENIDTSKIEIIQLPVAQSDSEKIIKKDAVKQENLTTLSQSNIINVNTASKEELDILYKIGPKTADKIIEYREKNGKFKVKEEIMNVKGIGEKIYEKIKDSISVE
;
A
#
# COMPACT_ATOMS: atom_id res chain seq x y z
N MET A 1 1.03 2.58 25.63
CA MET A 1 1.08 1.57 24.55
C MET A 1 1.16 0.14 25.14
N LYS A 2 0.08 -0.37 25.74
CA LYS A 2 0.08 -1.69 26.44
C LYS A 2 -0.74 -2.79 25.71
N TYR A 3 -1.23 -2.52 24.51
CA TYR A 3 -2.10 -3.44 23.76
C TYR A 3 -1.37 -4.23 22.66
N LYS A 4 -0.18 -3.80 22.23
CA LYS A 4 0.54 -4.46 21.13
C LYS A 4 1.09 -5.85 21.48
N ARG A 5 1.32 -6.19 22.76
CA ARG A 5 1.80 -7.53 23.17
C ARG A 5 0.67 -8.53 23.41
N VAL A 6 -0.50 -8.06 23.84
CA VAL A 6 -1.66 -8.90 24.18
C VAL A 6 -2.38 -9.39 22.92
N ILE A 7 -2.44 -8.57 21.87
CA ILE A 7 -3.11 -8.91 20.60
C ILE A 7 -2.34 -10.03 19.85
N TYR A 8 -1.01 -9.97 19.81
CA TYR A 8 -0.22 -11.01 19.12
C TYR A 8 -0.29 -12.38 19.81
N ALA A 9 -0.37 -12.42 21.14
CA ALA A 9 -0.49 -13.69 21.87
C ALA A 9 -1.80 -14.43 21.56
N PHE A 10 -2.90 -13.70 21.27
CA PHE A 10 -4.19 -14.31 20.90
C PHE A 10 -4.21 -14.83 19.44
N ILE A 11 -3.50 -14.18 18.51
CA ILE A 11 -3.42 -14.60 17.10
C ILE A 11 -2.68 -15.93 16.94
N ILE A 12 -1.67 -16.20 17.77
CA ILE A 12 -0.89 -17.44 17.71
C ILE A 12 -1.72 -18.65 18.20
N ILE A 13 -2.62 -18.45 19.17
CA ILE A 13 -3.41 -19.53 19.79
C ILE A 13 -4.51 -20.06 18.84
N THR A 14 -5.03 -19.22 17.95
CA THR A 14 -6.13 -19.61 17.04
C THR A 14 -5.67 -20.22 15.72
N LEU A 15 -4.40 -20.07 15.33
CA LEU A 15 -3.90 -20.55 14.02
C LEU A 15 -3.35 -21.98 14.03
N THR A 16 -2.87 -22.48 15.16
CA THR A 16 -2.27 -23.81 15.30
C THR A 16 -3.10 -24.66 16.26
N GLY A 17 -4.31 -25.01 15.83
CA GLY A 17 -5.19 -25.91 16.58
C GLY A 17 -4.53 -27.26 16.87
N VAL A 18 -3.81 -27.36 17.99
CA VAL A 18 -3.31 -28.59 18.60
C VAL A 18 -3.27 -28.40 20.11
N TRP A 19 -4.05 -29.22 20.78
CA TRP A 19 -4.10 -29.40 22.23
C TRP A 19 -3.04 -30.45 22.58
N GLY A 20 -1.94 -30.06 23.22
CA GLY A 20 -1.01 -30.98 23.91
C GLY A 20 0.31 -31.36 23.20
N LEU A 21 1.35 -31.50 24.04
CA LEU A 21 2.79 -31.75 23.81
C LEU A 21 3.61 -30.55 23.33
N GLU A 22 4.80 -30.25 23.82
CA GLU A 22 5.57 -30.58 25.02
C GLU A 22 6.77 -29.61 24.95
N ASN A 23 7.18 -29.06 26.10
CA ASN A 23 8.41 -28.29 26.38
C ASN A 23 9.38 -28.01 25.20
N ILE A 24 9.30 -26.81 24.62
CA ILE A 24 10.36 -26.28 23.74
C ILE A 24 11.25 -25.34 24.57
N ASP A 25 12.41 -25.88 24.94
CA ASP A 25 13.51 -25.20 25.62
C ASP A 25 14.08 -24.08 24.72
N THR A 26 13.82 -22.82 25.09
CA THR A 26 14.19 -21.63 24.31
C THR A 26 15.64 -21.18 24.53
N SER A 27 16.51 -22.04 25.05
CA SER A 27 17.91 -21.71 25.37
C SER A 27 18.91 -21.78 24.20
N LYS A 28 18.49 -22.02 22.95
CA LYS A 28 19.41 -22.19 21.81
C LYS A 28 19.00 -21.48 20.51
N ILE A 29 18.88 -20.16 20.52
CA ILE A 29 19.12 -19.36 19.30
C ILE A 29 20.10 -18.25 19.66
N GLU A 30 21.38 -18.58 19.56
CA GLU A 30 22.50 -17.69 19.81
C GLU A 30 22.92 -17.00 18.49
N ILE A 31 22.63 -15.70 18.41
CA ILE A 31 23.48 -14.55 17.98
C ILE A 31 24.34 -14.64 16.71
N ILE A 32 24.13 -13.70 15.76
CA ILE A 32 25.18 -12.97 14.98
C ILE A 32 24.62 -11.54 14.72
N GLN A 33 24.90 -10.49 15.51
CA GLN A 33 26.03 -9.54 15.60
C GLN A 33 26.31 -8.55 14.41
N LEU A 34 25.69 -7.35 14.53
CA LEU A 34 26.11 -5.94 14.22
C LEU A 34 26.27 -5.41 12.77
N PRO A 35 26.15 -4.07 12.50
CA PRO A 35 26.15 -2.91 13.43
C PRO A 35 24.99 -1.90 13.31
N VAL A 36 24.48 -1.47 14.47
CA VAL A 36 23.71 -0.23 14.61
C VAL A 36 24.70 0.93 14.64
N ALA A 37 24.64 1.83 13.65
CA ALA A 37 25.27 3.13 13.75
C ALA A 37 24.49 3.99 14.75
N GLN A 38 24.98 4.06 15.98
CA GLN A 38 24.68 5.16 16.89
C GLN A 38 25.74 6.23 16.66
N SER A 39 25.30 7.41 16.23
CA SER A 39 25.99 8.67 16.50
C SER A 39 24.96 9.61 17.12
N ASP A 40 24.88 9.54 18.44
CA ASP A 40 24.81 10.64 19.39
C ASP A 40 23.99 11.88 19.00
N SER A 41 22.89 12.09 19.71
CA SER A 41 22.74 13.31 20.53
C SER A 41 21.56 13.19 21.48
N GLU A 42 21.86 13.46 22.73
CA GLU A 42 21.02 13.32 23.90
C GLU A 42 19.85 14.31 23.93
N LYS A 43 18.65 13.79 24.17
CA LYS A 43 17.74 14.17 25.27
C LYS A 43 17.67 15.67 25.63
N ILE A 44 16.65 16.37 25.13
CA ILE A 44 16.09 17.55 25.79
C ILE A 44 14.54 17.50 25.76
N ILE A 45 13.98 17.36 26.97
CA ILE A 45 12.69 17.86 27.48
C ILE A 45 11.38 17.08 27.20
N LYS A 46 10.75 16.72 28.32
CA LYS A 46 9.39 16.18 28.51
C LYS A 46 8.36 17.31 28.42
N LYS A 47 7.10 16.93 28.16
CA LYS A 47 5.85 17.68 28.43
C LYS A 47 5.72 18.93 27.53
N ASP A 48 4.66 19.18 26.78
CA ASP A 48 3.24 18.94 26.95
C ASP A 48 2.56 18.88 25.55
N ALA A 49 1.29 18.40 25.53
CA ALA A 49 0.29 18.57 24.47
C ALA A 49 0.76 18.96 23.05
N VAL A 50 0.77 17.99 22.12
CA VAL A 50 0.78 18.29 20.68
C VAL A 50 -0.55 17.87 20.06
N LYS A 51 -1.48 18.84 20.03
CA LYS A 51 -2.48 18.98 18.97
C LYS A 51 -1.78 19.68 17.80
N GLN A 52 -1.36 18.92 16.81
CA GLN A 52 -1.05 19.33 15.42
C GLN A 52 -1.37 18.07 14.59
N GLU A 53 -2.46 17.98 13.84
CA GLU A 53 -2.71 18.73 12.60
C GLU A 53 -1.40 19.08 11.88
N ASN A 54 -0.70 18.04 11.43
CA ASN A 54 0.19 18.16 10.29
C ASN A 54 -0.55 17.58 9.08
N LEU A 55 -1.30 18.47 8.43
CA LEU A 55 -1.61 18.34 7.01
C LEU A 55 -0.30 18.14 6.23
N THR A 56 -0.44 17.55 5.04
CA THR A 56 0.55 17.51 3.95
C THR A 56 1.52 16.33 3.98
N THR A 57 1.00 15.10 4.03
CA THR A 57 1.76 13.94 3.54
C THR A 57 1.71 13.94 2.01
N LEU A 58 2.69 14.61 1.43
CA LEU A 58 3.38 14.27 0.19
C LEU A 58 2.48 13.61 -0.86
N SER A 59 2.06 14.42 -1.83
CA SER A 59 1.63 13.99 -3.15
C SER A 59 2.76 13.20 -3.82
N GLN A 60 2.96 11.96 -3.39
CA GLN A 60 3.51 10.93 -4.23
C GLN A 60 2.44 10.76 -5.30
N SER A 61 2.52 11.56 -6.36
CA SER A 61 1.78 11.32 -7.60
C SER A 61 2.25 9.94 -8.06
N ASN A 62 1.59 8.91 -7.56
CA ASN A 62 1.90 7.54 -7.90
C ASN A 62 1.38 7.42 -9.33
N ILE A 63 2.28 7.64 -10.28
CA ILE A 63 1.97 7.58 -11.69
C ILE A 63 1.70 6.11 -11.99
N ILE A 64 0.44 5.80 -12.29
CA ILE A 64 -0.01 4.44 -12.52
C ILE A 64 0.13 4.14 -14.01
N ASN A 65 0.89 3.10 -14.35
CA ASN A 65 1.02 2.65 -15.73
C ASN A 65 -0.21 1.84 -16.14
N VAL A 66 -1.02 2.35 -17.07
CA VAL A 66 -2.29 1.73 -17.46
C VAL A 66 -2.13 0.37 -18.18
N ASN A 67 -0.95 0.10 -18.75
CA ASN A 67 -0.66 -1.15 -19.42
C ASN A 67 -0.36 -2.28 -18.44
N THR A 68 0.29 -1.97 -17.30
CA THR A 68 0.75 -2.96 -16.32
C THR A 68 -0.04 -2.93 -15.02
N ALA A 69 -0.83 -1.89 -14.77
CA ALA A 69 -1.55 -1.71 -13.53
C ALA A 69 -2.47 -2.89 -13.21
N SER A 70 -2.57 -3.16 -11.90
CA SER A 70 -3.56 -4.07 -11.34
C SER A 70 -4.93 -3.40 -11.25
N LYS A 71 -5.98 -4.21 -11.02
CA LYS A 71 -7.34 -3.69 -10.84
C LYS A 71 -7.42 -2.74 -9.65
N GLU A 72 -6.75 -3.10 -8.55
CA GLU A 72 -6.73 -2.31 -7.32
C GLU A 72 -6.03 -0.97 -7.53
N GLU A 73 -4.94 -0.95 -8.29
CA GLU A 73 -4.22 0.29 -8.61
C GLU A 73 -5.07 1.25 -9.45
N LEU A 74 -5.81 0.70 -10.43
CA LEU A 74 -6.73 1.49 -11.24
C LEU A 74 -7.91 2.04 -10.42
N ASP A 75 -8.40 1.30 -9.42
CA ASP A 75 -9.51 1.71 -8.54
C ASP A 75 -9.14 2.90 -7.62
N ILE A 76 -7.85 3.16 -7.41
CA ILE A 76 -7.38 4.32 -6.65
C ILE A 76 -7.58 5.64 -7.43
N LEU A 77 -7.71 5.57 -8.76
CA LEU A 77 -7.87 6.74 -9.60
C LEU A 77 -9.23 7.41 -9.40
N TYR A 78 -9.26 8.74 -9.56
CA TYR A 78 -10.47 9.53 -9.38
C TYR A 78 -11.63 9.01 -10.25
N LYS A 79 -12.72 8.55 -9.60
CA LYS A 79 -13.92 8.01 -10.26
C LYS A 79 -13.70 6.78 -11.15
N ILE A 80 -12.55 6.12 -11.08
CA ILE A 80 -12.39 4.78 -11.63
C ILE A 80 -12.79 3.81 -10.52
N GLY A 81 -13.97 3.20 -10.66
CA GLY A 81 -14.42 2.14 -9.75
C GLY A 81 -13.99 0.75 -10.23
N PRO A 82 -14.28 -0.33 -9.47
CA PRO A 82 -13.87 -1.69 -9.82
C PRO A 82 -14.41 -2.12 -11.18
N LYS A 83 -15.65 -1.70 -11.52
CA LYS A 83 -16.28 -1.98 -12.83
C LYS A 83 -15.62 -1.26 -14.00
N THR A 84 -15.01 -0.10 -13.75
CA THR A 84 -14.30 0.66 -14.80
C THR A 84 -12.90 0.12 -14.95
N ALA A 85 -12.22 -0.21 -13.84
CA ALA A 85 -10.93 -0.91 -13.85
C ALA A 85 -11.00 -2.23 -14.64
N ASP A 86 -12.04 -3.04 -14.42
CA ASP A 86 -12.27 -4.27 -15.19
C ASP A 86 -12.32 -4.03 -16.70
N LYS A 87 -12.99 -2.95 -17.13
CA LYS A 87 -13.09 -2.61 -18.55
C LYS A 87 -11.79 -2.10 -19.14
N ILE A 88 -10.92 -1.46 -18.36
CA ILE A 88 -9.58 -1.07 -18.81
C ILE A 88 -8.77 -2.33 -19.09
N ILE A 89 -8.85 -3.33 -18.20
CA ILE A 89 -8.19 -4.63 -18.37
C ILE A 89 -8.74 -5.36 -19.61
N GLU A 90 -10.07 -5.43 -19.75
CA GLU A 90 -10.72 -6.03 -20.93
C GLU A 90 -10.32 -5.31 -22.22
N TYR A 91 -10.22 -3.97 -22.19
CA TYR A 91 -9.81 -3.18 -23.34
C TYR A 91 -8.40 -3.53 -23.79
N ARG A 92 -7.43 -3.66 -22.87
CA ARG A 92 -6.05 -4.02 -23.22
C ARG A 92 -5.91 -5.47 -23.69
N GLU A 93 -6.77 -6.37 -23.23
CA GLU A 93 -6.80 -7.76 -23.70
C GLU A 93 -7.36 -7.85 -25.12
N LYS A 94 -8.38 -7.05 -25.44
CA LYS A 94 -9.06 -7.08 -26.74
C LYS A 94 -8.36 -6.25 -27.83
N ASN A 95 -7.88 -5.06 -27.49
CA ASN A 95 -7.30 -4.11 -28.44
C ASN A 95 -5.77 -4.07 -28.40
N GLY A 96 -5.17 -4.73 -27.39
CA GLY A 96 -3.74 -4.63 -27.09
C GLY A 96 -3.43 -3.46 -26.16
N LYS A 97 -2.13 -3.26 -25.88
CA LYS A 97 -1.64 -2.22 -24.98
C LYS A 97 -2.02 -0.82 -25.47
N PHE A 98 -2.28 0.08 -24.51
CA PHE A 98 -2.48 1.50 -24.76
C PHE A 98 -1.19 2.14 -25.26
N LYS A 99 -1.25 2.84 -26.39
CA LYS A 99 -0.09 3.54 -26.98
C LYS A 99 0.03 4.98 -26.49
N VAL A 100 -1.12 5.60 -26.23
CA VAL A 100 -1.22 6.99 -25.78
C VAL A 100 -2.21 7.05 -24.62
N LYS A 101 -2.00 8.00 -23.70
CA LYS A 101 -2.86 8.15 -22.51
C LYS A 101 -4.31 8.47 -22.88
N GLU A 102 -4.54 9.11 -24.02
CA GLU A 102 -5.86 9.50 -24.55
C GLU A 102 -6.72 8.28 -24.94
N GLU A 103 -6.10 7.14 -25.28
CA GLU A 103 -6.84 5.92 -25.64
C GLU A 103 -7.69 5.38 -24.48
N ILE A 104 -7.37 5.75 -23.24
CA ILE A 104 -8.18 5.39 -22.07
C ILE A 104 -9.62 5.93 -22.16
N MET A 105 -9.85 7.00 -22.93
CA MET A 105 -11.18 7.56 -23.18
C MET A 105 -12.06 6.64 -24.05
N ASN A 106 -11.47 5.67 -24.75
CA ASN A 106 -12.24 4.67 -25.51
C ASN A 106 -12.90 3.63 -24.59
N VAL A 107 -12.52 3.59 -23.30
CA VAL A 107 -13.07 2.65 -22.33
C VAL A 107 -14.43 3.16 -21.82
N LYS A 108 -15.45 2.30 -21.89
CA LYS A 108 -16.83 2.65 -21.50
C LYS A 108 -16.93 3.03 -20.02
N GLY A 109 -17.10 4.32 -19.75
CA GLY A 109 -17.22 4.87 -18.39
C GLY A 109 -16.15 5.90 -18.05
N ILE A 110 -15.15 6.07 -18.92
CA ILE A 110 -14.14 7.12 -18.82
C ILE A 110 -14.49 8.19 -19.85
N GLY A 111 -15.04 9.30 -19.36
CA GLY A 111 -15.29 10.48 -20.19
C GLY A 111 -14.16 11.50 -20.08
N GLU A 112 -14.19 12.52 -20.92
CA GLU A 112 -13.23 13.63 -20.95
C GLU A 112 -13.02 14.27 -19.58
N LYS A 113 -14.11 14.53 -18.83
CA LYS A 113 -14.05 15.09 -17.46
C LYS A 113 -13.26 14.22 -16.48
N ILE A 114 -13.31 12.90 -16.63
CA ILE A 114 -12.59 11.97 -15.75
C ILE A 114 -11.14 11.92 -16.20
N TYR A 115 -10.92 11.78 -17.50
CA TYR A 115 -9.59 11.78 -18.12
C TYR A 115 -8.77 13.01 -17.72
N GLU A 116 -9.34 14.22 -17.79
CA GLU A 116 -8.65 15.45 -17.38
C GLU A 116 -8.17 15.45 -15.92
N LYS A 117 -8.83 14.70 -15.04
CA LYS A 117 -8.46 14.58 -13.62
C LYS A 117 -7.44 13.49 -13.35
N ILE A 118 -7.36 12.47 -14.22
CA ILE A 118 -6.46 11.34 -14.04
C ILE A 118 -5.23 11.39 -14.95
N LYS A 119 -5.22 12.24 -15.99
CA LYS A 119 -4.14 12.32 -16.99
C LYS A 119 -2.76 12.57 -16.38
N ASP A 120 -2.70 13.22 -15.23
CA ASP A 120 -1.46 13.54 -14.51
C ASP A 120 -1.04 12.40 -13.54
N SER A 121 -1.95 11.46 -13.28
CA SER A 121 -1.77 10.30 -12.41
C SER A 121 -1.57 9.00 -13.20
N ILE A 122 -1.59 9.05 -14.53
CA ILE A 122 -1.43 7.87 -15.40
C ILE A 122 -0.22 8.04 -16.32
N SER A 123 0.39 6.90 -16.68
CA SER A 123 1.43 6.82 -17.72
C SER A 123 1.17 5.66 -18.66
N VAL A 124 1.78 5.74 -19.85
CA VAL A 124 1.85 4.70 -20.87
C VAL A 124 3.32 4.47 -21.21
N GLU A 125 3.73 3.19 -21.28
CA GLU A 125 5.05 2.72 -21.69
C GLU A 125 4.93 1.66 -22.80
#